data_AF-A0A5N9FRD9-F1
#
_entry.id   AF-A0A5N9FRD9-F1
#
_cell.length_a   1.000
_cell.length_b   1.000
_cell.length_c   1.000
_cell.angle_alpha   90.00
_cell.angle_beta   90.00
_cell.angle_gamma   90.00
#
_symmetry.space_group_name_H-M   'P 1'
#
loop_
_entity.id
_entity.type
_entity.pdbx_description
1 polymer ?
#
loop_
_entity_poly.entity_id
_entity_poly.type
_entity_poly.pdbx_seq_one_letter_code
_entity_poly.pdbx_strand_id
1 'polypeptide(L)' 'MPPQEDSSPTQDSFSEQELGKFQTLMDIVARLRAPGGCPWDREQTHESLKRNLLEESYEVIEAIDQGDPAVLSEELGD' A
#
# COMPACT_ATOMS: atom_id res chain seq x y z
N MET A 1 -1.05 18.16 29.57
CA MET A 1 0.00 17.16 29.30
C MET A 1 -0.23 16.66 27.88
N PRO A 2 0.71 16.85 26.95
CA PRO A 2 0.63 16.18 25.66
C PRO A 2 0.82 14.67 25.91
N PRO A 3 0.04 13.79 25.28
CA PRO A 3 0.28 12.36 25.34
C PRO A 3 1.65 12.06 24.72
N GLN A 4 2.41 11.22 25.42
CA GLN A 4 3.79 10.86 25.11
C GLN A 4 3.84 10.12 23.77
N GLU A 5 4.79 10.50 22.91
CA GLU A 5 5.20 9.74 21.74
C GLU A 5 5.64 8.34 22.20
N ASP A 6 4.88 7.31 21.84
CA ASP A 6 5.30 5.93 22.05
C ASP A 6 6.38 5.58 21.02
N SER A 7 7.61 5.85 21.42
CA SER A 7 8.81 5.32 20.79
C SER A 7 8.99 3.87 21.24
N SER A 8 8.50 2.93 20.43
CA SER A 8 8.86 1.51 20.52
C SER A 8 9.24 0.98 19.13
N PRO A 9 10.31 0.18 19.01
CA PRO A 9 11.01 -0.07 17.76
C PRO A 9 10.28 -1.13 16.96
N THR A 10 9.97 -0.88 15.69
CA THR A 10 9.66 -1.96 14.76
C THR A 10 10.81 -2.14 13.78
N GLN A 11 11.84 -2.82 14.28
CA GLN A 11 12.87 -3.42 13.46
C GLN A 11 12.27 -4.61 12.72
N ASP A 12 11.68 -4.38 11.56
CA ASP A 12 11.48 -5.41 10.54
C ASP A 12 11.69 -4.72 9.21
N SER A 13 12.95 -4.71 8.76
CA SER A 13 13.31 -4.26 7.42
C SER A 13 13.25 -5.46 6.49
N PHE A 14 12.32 -5.43 5.54
CA PHE A 14 12.35 -6.37 4.41
C PHE A 14 13.57 -6.07 3.54
N SER A 15 14.27 -7.11 3.06
CA SER A 15 15.30 -6.95 2.03
C SER A 15 14.66 -6.65 0.66
N GLU A 16 15.41 -6.06 -0.28
CA GLU A 16 14.91 -5.78 -1.64
C GLU A 16 14.35 -7.03 -2.34
N GLN A 17 14.99 -8.19 -2.13
CA GLN A 17 14.52 -9.47 -2.66
C GLN A 17 13.21 -9.95 -2.04
N GLU A 18 12.87 -9.51 -0.82
CA GLU A 18 11.60 -9.82 -0.18
C GLU A 18 10.50 -8.88 -0.67
N LEU A 19 10.79 -7.59 -0.83
CA LEU A 19 9.82 -6.61 -1.33
C LEU A 19 9.24 -6.97 -2.71
N GLY A 20 10.00 -7.67 -3.57
CA GLY A 20 9.51 -8.16 -4.86
C GLY A 20 8.52 -9.34 -4.80
N LYS A 21 8.15 -9.83 -3.62
CA LYS A 21 7.22 -10.96 -3.46
C LYS A 21 5.82 -10.47 -3.08
N PHE A 22 4.81 -11.01 -3.75
CA PHE A 22 3.41 -10.73 -3.42
C PHE A 22 3.06 -11.03 -1.95
N GLN A 23 3.65 -12.09 -1.38
CA GLN A 23 3.44 -12.40 0.04
C GLN A 23 3.90 -11.25 0.96
N THR A 24 4.99 -10.57 0.62
CA THR A 24 5.49 -9.45 1.40
C THR A 24 4.53 -8.26 1.35
N LEU A 25 3.91 -7.97 0.20
CA LEU A 25 2.82 -6.99 0.11
C LEU A 25 1.65 -7.36 1.05
N MET A 26 1.21 -8.63 1.02
CA MET A 26 0.14 -9.10 1.90
C MET A 26 0.50 -8.94 3.39
N ASP A 27 1.74 -9.25 3.77
CA ASP A 27 2.21 -9.12 5.14
C ASP A 27 2.28 -7.66 5.60
N ILE A 28 2.69 -6.75 4.70
CA ILE A 28 2.68 -5.29 4.94
C ILE A 28 1.24 -4.81 5.16
N VAL A 29 0.31 -5.14 4.26
CA VAL A 29 -1.11 -4.74 4.39
C VAL A 29 -1.72 -5.29 5.69
N ALA A 30 -1.44 -6.56 6.02
CA ALA A 30 -1.90 -7.18 7.26
C ALA A 30 -1.37 -6.44 8.50
N ARG A 31 -0.09 -6.05 8.49
CA ARG A 31 0.55 -5.29 9.57
C ARG A 31 -0.05 -3.88 9.69
N LEU A 32 -0.24 -3.18 8.58
CA LEU A 32 -0.83 -1.83 8.57
C LEU A 32 -2.26 -1.84 9.14
N ARG A 33 -3.03 -2.90 8.85
CA ARG A 33 -4.41 -3.05 9.33
C ARG A 33 -4.54 -3.71 10.72
N ALA A 34 -3.45 -4.20 11.32
CA ALA A 34 -3.48 -4.84 12.63
C ALA A 34 -3.78 -3.84 13.77
N PRO A 35 -4.21 -4.29 14.97
CA PRO A 35 -4.26 -3.43 16.15
C PRO A 35 -2.89 -2.78 16.42
N GLY A 36 -2.85 -1.45 16.58
CA GLY A 36 -1.60 -0.69 16.71
C GLY A 36 -0.88 -0.39 15.39
N GLY A 37 -1.42 -0.84 14.25
CA GLY A 37 -0.98 -0.45 12.91
C GLY A 37 -1.40 0.97 12.52
N CYS A 38 -1.23 1.31 11.25
CA CYS A 38 -1.55 2.64 10.72
C CYS A 38 -3.04 2.99 10.92
N PRO A 39 -3.37 4.11 11.60
CA PRO A 39 -4.76 4.48 11.85
C PRO A 39 -5.58 4.64 10.56
N TRP A 40 -4.99 5.28 9.54
CA TRP A 40 -5.67 5.52 8.27
C TRP A 40 -6.01 4.22 7.53
N ASP A 41 -5.06 3.28 7.43
CA ASP A 41 -5.28 1.99 6.74
C ASP A 41 -6.37 1.16 7.43
N ARG A 42 -6.41 1.21 8.77
CA ARG A 42 -7.40 0.49 9.57
C ARG A 42 -8.82 1.04 9.39
N GLU A 43 -8.96 2.33 9.12
CA GLU A 43 -10.24 3.00 8.93
C GLU A 43 -10.82 2.78 7.53
N GLN A 44 -10.04 2.29 6.55
CA GLN A 44 -10.50 2.08 5.18
C GLN A 44 -11.52 0.94 5.06
N THR A 45 -12.57 1.21 4.29
CA THR A 45 -13.61 0.25 3.85
C THR A 45 -13.64 0.14 2.33
N HIS A 46 -14.40 -0.82 1.79
CA HIS A 46 -14.58 -0.92 0.34
C HIS A 46 -15.22 0.35 -0.25
N GLU A 47 -16.10 1.02 0.48
CA GLU A 47 -16.72 2.27 0.07
C GLU A 47 -15.73 3.43 0.02
N SER A 48 -14.81 3.55 0.99
CA SER A 48 -13.81 4.63 0.99
C SER A 48 -12.77 4.44 -0.10
N LEU A 49 -12.36 3.19 -0.36
CA LEU A 49 -11.36 2.86 -1.38
C LEU A 49 -11.88 2.86 -2.82
N LYS A 50 -13.21 2.86 -3.02
CA LYS A 50 -13.82 2.80 -4.35
C LYS A 50 -13.33 3.91 -5.29
N ARG A 51 -13.09 5.11 -4.75
CA ARG A 51 -12.61 6.24 -5.54
C ARG A 51 -11.19 5.98 -6.05
N ASN A 52 -10.27 5.63 -5.16
CA ASN A 52 -8.89 5.30 -5.52
C ASN A 52 -8.87 4.17 -6.55
N LEU A 53 -9.58 3.07 -6.30
CA LEU A 53 -9.66 1.96 -7.25
C LEU A 53 -10.10 2.39 -8.65
N LEU A 54 -11.03 3.34 -8.76
CA LEU A 54 -11.47 3.87 -10.05
C LEU A 54 -10.38 4.73 -10.72
N GLU A 55 -9.72 5.59 -9.94
CA GLU A 55 -8.61 6.44 -10.40
C GLU A 55 -7.46 5.56 -10.93
N GLU A 56 -6.92 4.64 -10.12
CA GLU A 56 -5.83 3.74 -10.53
C GLU A 56 -6.21 2.88 -11.75
N SER A 57 -7.48 2.46 -11.85
CA SER A 57 -7.95 1.68 -13.01
C SER A 57 -7.85 2.49 -14.31
N TYR A 58 -8.10 3.80 -14.27
CA TYR A 58 -7.94 4.66 -15.43
C TYR A 58 -6.47 4.90 -15.77
N GLU A 59 -5.61 5.01 -14.76
CA GLU A 59 -4.16 5.17 -14.95
C GLU A 59 -3.55 3.90 -15.57
N VAL A 60 -3.95 2.70 -15.12
CA VAL A 60 -3.58 1.43 -15.78
C VAL A 60 -4.04 1.39 -17.24
N ILE A 61 -5.27 1.83 -17.54
CA ILE A 61 -5.78 1.87 -18.92
C ILE A 61 -4.94 2.85 -19.76
N GLU A 62 -4.64 4.03 -19.22
CA GLU A 62 -3.81 5.02 -19.89
C GLU A 62 -2.40 4.49 -20.16
N ALA A 63 -1.77 3.80 -19.20
CA ALA A 63 -0.47 3.17 -19.38
C ALA A 63 -0.48 2.10 -20.50
N ILE A 64 -1.57 1.32 -20.59
CA ILE A 64 -1.78 0.36 -21.68
C ILE A 64 -1.89 1.08 -23.03
N ASP A 65 -2.68 2.15 -23.11
CA ASP A 65 -2.90 2.91 -24.35
C ASP A 65 -1.62 3.62 -24.82
N GLN A 66 -0.79 4.07 -23.89
CA GLN A 66 0.52 4.66 -24.18
C GLN A 66 1.58 3.62 -24.55
N GLY A 67 1.37 2.35 -24.20
CA GLY A 67 2.29 1.25 -24.46
C GLY A 67 3.60 1.35 -23.68
N ASP A 68 3.57 1.97 -22.50
CA ASP A 68 4.73 2.13 -21.62
C ASP A 68 4.75 1.02 -20.54
N PRO A 69 5.65 0.01 -20.65
CA PRO A 69 5.70 -1.08 -19.69
C PRO A 69 6.19 -0.68 -18.29
N ALA A 70 6.94 0.43 -18.17
CA ALA A 70 7.42 0.91 -16.89
C ALA A 70 6.28 1.54 -16.10
N VAL A 71 5.52 2.45 -16.74
CA VAL A 71 4.33 3.06 -16.15
C VAL A 71 3.29 1.97 -15.84
N LEU A 72 3.05 1.04 -16.77
CA LEU A 72 2.12 -0.08 -16.50
C LEU A 72 2.51 -0.90 -15.27
N SER A 73 3.81 -1.10 -15.02
CA SER A 73 4.27 -1.81 -13.82
C SER A 73 4.11 -1.00 -12.54
N GLU A 74 4.13 0.33 -12.63
CA GLU A 74 3.92 1.26 -11.52
C GLU A 74 2.44 1.27 -11.13
N GLU A 75 1.54 1.54 -12.08
CA GLU A 75 0.08 1.62 -11.83
C GLU A 75 -0.53 0.27 -11.40
N LEU A 76 0.04 -0.87 -11.82
CA LEU A 76 -0.39 -2.18 -11.32
C LEU A 76 0.08 -2.48 -9.89
N GLY A 77 1.05 -1.71 -9.39
CA GLY A 77 1.64 -1.84 -8.07
C GLY A 77 0.97 -0.99 -6.98
N ASP A 78 0.26 0.07 -7.36
CA ASP A 78 -0.51 0.96 -6.48
C ASP A 78 -1.77 0.28 -5.89
#